data_AF-E2BSX6-F1
#
_entry.id   AF-E2BSX6-F1
#
_cell.length_a   1.000
_cell.length_b   1.000
_cell.length_c   1.000
_cell.angle_alpha   90.00
_cell.angle_beta   90.00
_cell.angle_gamma   90.00
#
_symmetry.space_group_name_H-M   'P 1'
#
loop_
_entity.id
_entity.type
_entity.pdbx_description
1 polymer ?
#
loop_
_entity_poly.entity_id
_entity_poly.type
_entity_poly.pdbx_seq_one_letter_code
_entity_poly.pdbx_strand_id
1 'polypeptide(L)' 'LYKLDPYTLGVCIRNCAMCRDMYGTYFKVQKCADFCVKYKGKLIPDCEDEDSIRLFLQE' A
#
# COMPACT_ATOMS: atom_id res chain seq x y z
N LEU A 1 -11.25 -21.09 6.71
CA LEU A 1 -9.86 -20.66 7.00
C LEU A 1 -9.33 -19.87 5.82
N TYR A 2 -9.42 -18.54 5.85
CA TYR A 2 -8.93 -17.68 4.77
C TYR A 2 -7.39 -17.75 4.72
N LYS A 3 -6.84 -18.44 3.72
CA LYS A 3 -5.40 -18.51 3.46
C LYS A 3 -4.86 -17.09 3.25
N LEU A 4 -3.86 -16.70 4.04
CA LEU A 4 -3.01 -15.56 3.69
C LEU A 4 -2.22 -15.99 2.46
N ASP A 5 -2.24 -15.19 1.40
CA ASP A 5 -1.28 -15.33 0.31
C ASP A 5 -0.08 -14.43 0.66
N PRO A 6 1.08 -14.99 1.05
CA PRO A 6 2.23 -14.20 1.47
C PRO A 6 2.83 -13.41 0.30
N TYR A 7 2.57 -13.81 -0.94
CA TYR A 7 3.05 -13.10 -2.12
C TYR A 7 2.30 -11.77 -2.29
N THR A 8 0.97 -11.78 -2.22
CA THR A 8 0.18 -10.53 -2.39
C THR A 8 0.44 -9.53 -1.27
N LEU A 9 0.60 -9.98 -0.02
CA LEU A 9 0.98 -9.10 1.09
C LEU A 9 2.36 -8.47 0.84
N GLY A 10 3.33 -9.26 0.39
CA GLY A 10 4.67 -8.77 0.08
C GLY A 10 4.68 -7.73 -1.05
N VAL A 11 3.88 -7.94 -2.12
CA VAL A 11 3.73 -6.97 -3.21
C VAL A 11 3.12 -5.68 -2.69
N CYS A 12 2.04 -5.76 -1.90
CA CYS A 12 1.37 -4.60 -1.33
C CYS A 12 2.34 -3.72 -0.50
N ILE A 13 3.13 -4.34 0.40
CA ILE A 13 4.10 -3.61 1.23
C ILE A 13 5.23 -2.98 0.39
N ARG A 14 5.75 -3.69 -0.63
CA ARG A 14 6.78 -3.14 -1.52
C ARG A 14 6.28 -1.93 -2.29
N ASN A 15 5.03 -1.95 -2.76
CA ASN A 15 4.45 -0.81 -3.44
C ASN A 15 4.25 0.38 -2.49
N CYS A 16 3.88 0.15 -1.21
CA CYS A 16 3.85 1.25 -0.23
C CYS A 16 5.22 1.94 -0.09
N ALA A 17 6.31 1.16 -0.06
CA ALA A 17 7.67 1.71 -0.01
C ALA A 17 8.02 2.50 -1.28
N MET A 18 7.69 1.97 -2.46
CA MET A 18 7.90 2.65 -3.73
C MET A 18 7.14 3.99 -3.81
N CYS A 19 5.87 4.01 -3.40
CA CYS A 19 5.08 5.25 -3.41
C CYS A 19 5.65 6.26 -2.40
N ARG A 20 6.23 5.81 -1.29
CA ARG A 20 6.96 6.68 -0.37
C ARG A 20 8.18 7.31 -1.04
N ASP A 21 8.93 6.57 -1.84
CA ASP A 21 10.08 7.10 -2.57
C ASP A 21 9.65 8.13 -3.64
N MET A 22 8.52 7.91 -4.30
CA MET A 22 7.97 8.81 -5.33
C MET A 22 7.38 10.10 -4.77
N TYR A 23 6.55 10.01 -3.73
CA TYR A 23 5.77 11.13 -3.19
C TYR A 23 6.37 11.73 -1.91
N GLY A 24 7.44 11.13 -1.38
CA GLY A 24 8.11 11.59 -0.17
C GLY A 24 7.18 11.68 1.04
N THR A 25 7.27 12.79 1.78
CA THR A 25 6.46 13.00 2.98
C THR A 25 4.97 13.09 2.72
N TYR A 26 4.57 13.42 1.48
CA TYR A 26 3.16 13.51 1.09
C TYR A 26 2.44 12.15 1.14
N PHE A 27 3.18 11.04 1.03
CA PHE A 27 2.63 9.69 1.16
C PHE A 27 2.81 9.11 2.57
N LYS A 28 1.68 8.70 3.17
CA LYS A 28 1.57 8.12 4.52
C LYS A 28 1.88 6.63 4.49
N VAL A 29 3.16 6.29 4.34
CA VAL A 29 3.66 4.90 4.21
C VAL A 29 3.19 3.96 5.32
N GLN A 30 3.15 4.44 6.57
CA GLN A 30 2.68 3.62 7.69
C GLN A 30 1.20 3.23 7.51
N LYS A 31 0.35 4.18 7.11
CA LYS A 31 -1.07 3.94 6.85
C LYS A 31 -1.27 2.94 5.70
N CYS A 32 -0.45 3.02 4.67
CA CYS A 32 -0.44 2.07 3.56
C CYS A 32 -0.04 0.65 4.03
N ALA A 33 1.04 0.54 4.81
CA ALA A 33 1.50 -0.75 5.34
C ALA A 33 0.46 -1.41 6.27
N ASP A 34 -0.14 -0.62 7.17
CA ASP A 34 -1.20 -1.09 8.07
C ASP A 34 -2.42 -1.57 7.28
N PHE A 35 -2.78 -0.87 6.20
CA PHE A 35 -3.83 -1.29 5.28
C PHE A 35 -3.50 -2.63 4.60
N CYS A 36 -2.28 -2.79 4.07
CA CYS A 36 -1.84 -4.05 3.45
C CYS A 36 -1.96 -5.23 4.42
N VAL A 37 -1.55 -5.07 5.69
CA VAL A 37 -1.66 -6.10 6.72
C VAL A 37 -3.13 -6.39 7.05
N LYS A 38 -3.93 -5.35 7.30
CA LYS A 38 -5.35 -5.48 7.66
C LYS A 38 -6.15 -6.21 6.59
N TYR A 39 -5.91 -5.90 5.32
CA TYR A 39 -6.63 -6.47 4.18
C TYR A 39 -5.88 -7.62 3.49
N LYS A 40 -4.75 -8.07 4.05
CA LYS A 40 -3.95 -9.21 3.56
C LYS A 40 -3.55 -9.06 2.08
N GLY A 41 -3.16 -7.85 1.68
CA GLY A 41 -2.72 -7.55 0.32
C GLY A 41 -3.78 -7.73 -0.77
N LYS A 42 -5.08 -7.73 -0.43
CA LYS A 42 -6.18 -7.87 -1.42
C LYS A 42 -6.34 -6.67 -2.34
N LEU A 43 -5.92 -5.48 -1.89
CA LEU A 43 -5.85 -4.27 -2.68
C LEU A 43 -4.41 -3.81 -2.63
N ILE A 44 -3.77 -3.79 -3.80
CA ILE A 44 -2.37 -3.43 -3.97
C ILE A 44 -2.36 -1.96 -4.43
N PRO A 45 -1.70 -1.05 -3.70
CA PRO A 45 -1.52 0.32 -4.17
C PRO A 45 -0.64 0.33 -5.41
N ASP A 46 -1.00 1.15 -6.40
CA ASP A 46 -0.22 1.41 -7.60
C ASP A 46 0.15 2.90 -7.60
N CYS A 47 1.45 3.19 -7.56
CA CYS A 47 1.94 4.55 -7.40
C CYS A 47 1.68 5.42 -8.64
N GLU A 48 1.27 4.82 -9.76
CA GLU A 48 0.89 5.55 -10.98
C GLU A 48 -0.64 5.68 -11.14
N ASP A 49 -1.42 5.05 -10.25
CA ASP A 49 -2.88 5.17 -10.19
C ASP A 49 -3.30 5.94 -8.91
N GLU A 50 -3.60 7.23 -9.08
CA GLU A 50 -3.98 8.13 -7.99
C GLU A 50 -5.17 7.61 -7.17
N ASP A 51 -6.17 7.00 -7.81
CA ASP A 51 -7.35 6.48 -7.12
C ASP A 51 -6.98 5.34 -6.17
N SER A 52 -5.99 4.52 -6.54
CA SER A 52 -5.49 3.42 -5.72
C SER A 52 -4.72 3.90 -4.48
N ILE A 53 -4.10 5.08 -4.54
CA ILE A 53 -3.26 5.65 -3.46
C ILE A 53 -3.89 6.81 -2.70
N ARG A 54 -5.03 7.33 -3.15
CA ARG A 54 -5.69 8.52 -2.59
C ARG A 54 -5.88 8.44 -1.08
N LEU A 55 -6.16 7.26 -0.55
CA LEU A 55 -6.32 6.99 0.89
C LEU A 55 -5.05 7.24 1.71
N PHE A 56 -3.88 7.27 1.07
CA PHE A 56 -2.57 7.36 1.70
C PHE A 56 -1.88 8.70 1.47
N LEU A 57 -2.48 9.63 0.74
CA LEU A 57 -1.94 10.98 0.56
C LEU A 57 -2.27 11.88 1.77
N GLN A 58 -1.48 12.96 1.95
CA GLN A 58 -1.86 14.06 2.85
C GLN A 58 -2.97 14.89 2.20
N GLU A 59 -3.82 15.51 3.02
CA GLU A 59 -4.78 16.51 2.56
C GLU A 59 -4.09 17.88 2.47
#